data_AF-A0AAU9W739-F1
#
_entry.id   AF-A0AAU9W739-F1
#
_cell.length_a   1.000
_cell.length_b   1.000
_cell.length_c   1.000
_cell.angle_alpha   90.00
_cell.angle_beta   90.00
_cell.angle_gamma   90.00
#
_symmetry.space_group_name_H-M   'P 1'
#
loop_
_entity.id
_entity.type
_entity.pdbx_description
1 polymer ?
#
loop_
_entity_poly.entity_id
_entity_poly.type
_entity_poly.pdbx_seq_one_letter_code
_entity_poly.pdbx_strand_id
1 'polypeptide(L)'
;MTKKWLSQTPNPPRIPIFYTLTKIHKPLPVGRPIISGCEGPTERISSFVDHLLQPIAQKQKSYLKDTTDSINFIEKTQVSNDTILVSMDVTSLYTNIPQEEGITIVCQAYEKYHNNSPPIPVWKRYIDDVFSLWDVRKQDI
;
A
#
# COMPACT_ATOMS: atom_id res chain seq x y z
N MET A 1 3.55 23.60 5.69
CA MET A 1 2.14 23.16 5.57
C MET A 1 1.93 21.72 6.06
N THR A 2 2.89 20.81 5.85
CA THR A 2 2.82 19.36 6.13
C THR A 2 2.68 18.98 7.61
N LYS A 3 3.46 19.59 8.52
CA LYS A 3 3.41 19.25 9.96
C LYS A 3 2.05 19.56 10.61
N LYS A 4 1.42 20.68 10.24
CA LYS A 4 0.08 21.05 10.74
C LYS A 4 -0.97 20.04 10.29
N TRP A 5 -0.90 19.56 9.05
CA TRP A 5 -1.83 18.56 8.53
C TRP A 5 -1.62 17.18 9.17
N LEU A 6 -0.37 16.74 9.37
CA LEU A 6 -0.07 15.48 10.07
C LEU A 6 -0.53 15.50 11.54
N SER A 7 -0.60 16.68 12.17
CA SER A 7 -1.00 16.84 13.58
C SER A 7 -2.52 16.99 13.78
N GLN A 8 -3.33 16.88 12.73
CA GLN A 8 -4.79 17.00 12.80
C GLN A 8 -5.50 15.66 13.12
N THR A 9 -4.76 14.63 13.52
CA THR A 9 -5.37 13.41 14.06
C THR A 9 -6.15 13.75 15.34
N PRO A 10 -7.34 13.17 15.57
CA PRO A 10 -8.07 13.38 16.83
C PRO A 10 -7.19 13.10 18.05
N ASN A 11 -7.43 13.84 19.14
CA ASN A 11 -6.75 13.64 20.41
C ASN A 11 -7.80 13.45 21.54
N PRO A 12 -7.95 12.23 22.09
CA PRO A 12 -7.18 11.02 21.75
C PRO A 12 -7.53 10.47 20.35
N PRO A 13 -6.60 9.76 19.67
CA PRO A 13 -6.87 9.16 18.38
C PRO A 13 -7.87 8.01 18.51
N ARG A 14 -8.65 7.74 17.46
CA ARG A 14 -9.55 6.58 17.43
C ARG A 14 -8.73 5.29 17.45
N ILE A 15 -9.12 4.35 18.30
CA ILE A 15 -8.51 3.02 18.35
C ILE A 15 -8.89 2.27 17.06
N PRO A 16 -7.91 1.71 16.31
CA PRO A 16 -8.20 0.92 15.13
C PRO A 16 -9.10 -0.29 15.43
N ILE A 17 -10.07 -0.55 14.56
CA ILE A 17 -11.04 -1.65 14.76
C ILE A 17 -10.67 -2.84 13.89
N PHE A 18 -10.47 -3.99 14.52
CA PHE A 18 -10.32 -5.28 13.84
C PHE A 18 -11.70 -5.91 13.59
N TYR A 19 -11.96 -6.35 12.36
CA TYR A 19 -13.16 -7.10 12.01
C TYR A 19 -12.87 -8.04 10.84
N THR A 20 -13.79 -8.97 10.56
CA THR A 20 -13.67 -9.89 9.42
C THR A 20 -14.84 -9.74 8.45
N LEU A 21 -14.54 -9.79 7.15
CA LEU A 21 -15.56 -9.88 6.10
C LEU A 21 -15.57 -11.29 5.52
N THR A 22 -16.73 -11.95 5.51
CA THR A 22 -16.86 -13.32 4.98
C THR A 22 -16.68 -13.35 3.47
N LYS A 23 -15.78 -14.22 2.99
CA LYS A 23 -15.63 -14.54 1.56
C LYS A 23 -16.75 -15.49 1.12
N ILE A 24 -17.88 -14.93 0.69
CA ILE A 24 -19.09 -15.67 0.31
C ILE A 24 -18.93 -16.59 -0.92
N HIS A 25 -17.88 -16.41 -1.71
CA HIS A 25 -17.62 -17.22 -2.92
C HIS A 25 -16.80 -18.49 -2.63
N LYS A 26 -16.47 -18.78 -1.37
CA LYS A 26 -15.73 -19.99 -0.97
C LYS A 26 -16.70 -21.05 -0.42
N PRO A 27 -16.45 -22.35 -0.63
CA PRO A 27 -17.34 -23.42 -0.15
C PRO A 27 -17.52 -23.43 1.36
N LEU A 28 -16.46 -23.06 2.09
CA LEU A 28 -16.49 -22.83 3.52
C LEU A 28 -16.36 -21.32 3.78
N PRO A 29 -17.13 -20.75 4.72
CA PRO A 29 -17.00 -19.35 5.11
C PRO A 29 -15.58 -19.07 5.62
N VAL A 30 -14.82 -18.28 4.87
CA VAL A 30 -13.49 -17.80 5.27
C VAL A 30 -13.57 -16.30 5.55
N GLY A 31 -13.12 -15.87 6.73
CA GLY A 31 -13.01 -14.45 7.07
C GLY A 31 -11.83 -13.77 6.35
N ARG A 32 -12.05 -12.56 5.85
CA ARG A 32 -10.99 -11.63 5.44
C ARG A 32 -10.73 -10.68 6.62
N PRO A 33 -9.61 -10.82 7.36
CA PRO A 33 -9.28 -9.90 8.43
C PRO A 33 -9.00 -8.51 7.89
N ILE A 34 -9.54 -7.48 8.55
CA ILE A 34 -9.37 -6.06 8.20
C ILE A 34 -9.14 -5.28 9.50
N ILE A 35 -8.25 -4.29 9.43
CA ILE A 35 -8.07 -3.27 10.47
C ILE A 35 -8.52 -1.93 9.88
N SER A 36 -9.60 -1.34 10.42
CA SER A 36 -9.98 0.04 10.09
C SER A 36 -9.09 1.01 10.84
N GLY A 37 -8.20 1.68 10.12
CA GLY A 37 -7.35 2.76 10.64
C GLY A 37 -7.94 4.17 10.52
N CYS A 38 -9.20 4.31 10.11
CA CYS A 38 -9.85 5.62 9.93
C CYS A 38 -9.87 6.40 11.24
N GLU A 39 -9.44 7.67 11.20
CA GLU A 39 -9.24 8.56 12.35
C GLU A 39 -8.21 8.03 13.38
N GLY A 40 -7.48 6.98 12.99
CA GLY A 40 -6.45 6.36 13.79
C GLY A 40 -5.11 7.09 13.68
N PRO A 41 -4.13 6.69 14.51
CA PRO A 41 -2.82 7.35 14.55
C PRO A 41 -2.06 7.27 13.21
N THR A 42 -2.32 6.26 12.39
CA THR A 42 -1.58 6.01 11.14
C THR A 42 -2.26 6.54 9.88
N GLU A 43 -3.51 7.03 9.94
CA GLU A 43 -4.28 7.40 8.75
C GLU A 43 -3.58 8.49 7.93
N ARG A 44 -3.22 9.60 8.59
CA ARG A 44 -2.65 10.77 7.92
C ARG A 44 -1.28 10.48 7.34
N ILE A 45 -0.45 9.74 8.07
CA ILE A 45 0.86 9.38 7.54
C ILE A 45 0.75 8.36 6.39
N SER A 46 -0.21 7.45 6.43
CA SER A 46 -0.50 6.54 5.31
C SER A 46 -0.93 7.32 4.08
N SER A 47 -1.81 8.32 4.23
CA SER A 47 -2.23 9.20 3.13
C SER A 47 -1.08 10.08 2.61
N PHE A 48 -0.19 10.53 3.48
CA PHE A 48 1.01 11.27 3.06
C PHE A 48 1.96 10.40 2.24
N VAL A 49 2.24 9.18 2.71
CA VAL A 49 3.09 8.22 1.98
C VAL A 49 2.45 7.85 0.64
N ASP A 50 1.15 7.57 0.61
CA ASP A 50 0.41 7.31 -0.63
C ASP A 50 0.61 8.46 -1.63
N HIS A 51 0.39 9.71 -1.21
CA HIS A 51 0.57 10.88 -2.07
C HIS A 51 1.98 10.96 -2.69
N LEU A 52 3.02 10.62 -1.92
CA LEU A 52 4.40 10.59 -2.42
C LEU A 52 4.65 9.47 -3.42
N LEU A 53 4.02 8.30 -3.23
CA LEU A 53 4.24 7.11 -4.02
C LEU A 53 3.35 7.04 -5.27
N GLN A 54 2.21 7.72 -5.31
CA GLN A 54 1.29 7.73 -6.45
C GLN A 54 1.96 8.05 -7.80
N PRO A 55 2.79 9.11 -7.93
CA PRO A 55 3.46 9.40 -9.20
C PRO A 55 4.47 8.31 -9.62
N ILE A 56 5.05 7.60 -8.65
CA ILE A 56 6.00 6.51 -8.90
C ILE A 56 5.27 5.27 -9.37
N ALA A 57 4.14 4.94 -8.74
CA ALA A 57 3.26 3.84 -9.12
C ALA A 57 2.71 4.04 -10.54
N GLN A 58 2.23 5.25 -10.85
CA GLN A 58 1.66 5.60 -12.16
C GLN A 58 2.66 5.56 -13.32
N LYS A 59 3.97 5.69 -13.04
CA LYS A 59 5.03 5.54 -14.05
C LYS A 59 5.41 4.08 -14.34
N GLN A 60 4.95 3.11 -13.54
CA GLN A 60 5.28 1.71 -13.76
C GLN A 60 4.63 1.20 -15.04
N LYS A 61 5.35 0.35 -15.79
CA LYS A 61 4.81 -0.27 -17.02
C LYS A 61 3.59 -1.15 -16.76
N SER A 62 3.50 -1.73 -15.56
CA SER A 62 2.39 -2.58 -15.12
C SER A 62 1.28 -1.82 -14.41
N TYR A 63 1.32 -0.48 -14.42
CA TYR A 63 0.27 0.32 -13.80
C TYR A 63 -1.06 0.12 -14.53
N LEU A 64 -2.09 -0.19 -13.75
CA LEU A 64 -3.48 -0.25 -14.21
C LEU A 64 -4.27 0.76 -13.38
N LYS A 65 -4.95 1.69 -14.06
CA LYS A 65 -5.65 2.78 -13.38
C LYS A 65 -6.89 2.28 -12.65
N ASP A 66 -7.73 1.53 -13.36
CA ASP A 66 -9.02 1.05 -12.88
C ASP A 66 -9.52 -0.12 -13.73
N THR A 67 -10.70 -0.64 -13.39
CA THR A 67 -11.36 -1.73 -14.11
C THR A 67 -11.66 -1.36 -15.56
N THR A 68 -12.06 -0.12 -15.83
CA THR A 68 -12.40 0.34 -17.17
C THR A 68 -11.15 0.40 -18.05
N ASP A 69 -10.03 0.90 -17.52
CA ASP A 69 -8.72 0.89 -18.19
C ASP A 69 -8.28 -0.54 -18.53
N SER A 70 -8.45 -1.47 -17.59
CA SER A 70 -8.12 -2.90 -17.79
C SER A 70 -8.96 -3.57 -18.88
N ILE A 71 -10.28 -3.32 -18.90
CA ILE A 71 -11.18 -3.85 -19.94
C ILE A 71 -10.77 -3.30 -21.31
N ASN A 72 -10.58 -1.98 -21.39
CA ASN A 72 -10.14 -1.33 -22.64
C ASN A 72 -8.79 -1.86 -23.13
N PHE A 73 -7.85 -2.16 -22.23
CA PHE A 73 -6.58 -2.78 -22.58
C PHE A 73 -6.78 -4.16 -23.20
N ILE A 74 -7.59 -5.02 -22.58
CA ILE A 74 -7.86 -6.37 -23.07
C ILE A 74 -8.56 -6.34 -24.43
N GLU A 75 -9.63 -5.53 -24.58
CA GLU A 75 -10.40 -5.45 -25.82
C GLU A 75 -9.59 -4.94 -27.02
N LYS A 76 -8.60 -4.07 -26.77
CA LYS A 76 -7.70 -3.54 -27.80
C LYS A 76 -6.53 -4.45 -28.11
N THR A 77 -6.24 -5.44 -27.25
CA THR A 77 -5.10 -6.33 -27.43
C THR A 77 -5.41 -7.37 -28.50
N GLN A 78 -4.73 -7.27 -29.64
CA GLN A 78 -4.79 -8.29 -30.70
C GLN A 78 -3.74 -9.37 -30.42
N VAL A 79 -4.16 -10.63 -30.45
CA VAL A 79 -3.30 -11.80 -30.23
C VAL A 79 -3.34 -12.72 -31.45
N SER A 80 -2.30 -13.52 -31.67
CA SER A 80 -2.29 -14.50 -32.75
C SER A 80 -3.18 -15.70 -32.42
N ASN A 81 -3.61 -16.45 -33.44
CA ASN A 81 -4.43 -17.65 -33.26
C ASN A 81 -3.75 -18.75 -32.42
N ASP A 82 -2.41 -18.75 -32.37
CA ASP A 82 -1.62 -19.72 -31.62
C ASP A 82 -1.30 -19.25 -30.18
N THR A 83 -1.97 -18.20 -29.70
CA THR A 83 -1.75 -17.65 -28.36
C THR A 83 -2.49 -18.47 -27.30
N ILE A 84 -1.77 -18.84 -26.24
CA ILE A 84 -2.35 -19.47 -25.05
C ILE A 84 -2.60 -18.39 -23.99
N LEU A 85 -3.84 -18.28 -23.53
CA LEU A 85 -4.18 -17.42 -22.41
C LEU A 85 -3.91 -18.16 -21.10
N VAL A 86 -3.16 -17.51 -20.21
CA VAL A 86 -2.86 -18.01 -18.86
C VAL A 86 -3.41 -17.03 -17.83
N SER A 87 -4.11 -17.55 -16.82
CA SER A 87 -4.56 -16.78 -15.66
C SER A 87 -3.90 -17.30 -14.39
N MET A 88 -3.55 -16.36 -13.49
CA MET A 88 -2.90 -16.67 -12.22
C MET A 88 -3.55 -15.82 -11.12
N ASP A 89 -3.72 -16.41 -9.93
CA ASP A 89 -4.22 -15.71 -8.74
C ASP A 89 -3.18 -15.77 -7.62
N VAL A 90 -2.93 -14.62 -6.98
CA VAL A 90 -1.98 -14.53 -5.87
C VAL A 90 -2.74 -14.72 -4.56
N THR A 91 -2.42 -15.80 -3.85
CA THR A 91 -3.02 -16.05 -2.54
C THR A 91 -2.44 -15.09 -1.50
N SER A 92 -3.35 -14.42 -0.77
CA SER A 92 -3.01 -13.58 0.40
C SER A 92 -1.91 -12.53 0.13
N LEU A 93 -2.02 -11.82 -1.01
CA LEU A 93 -1.03 -10.84 -1.47
C LEU A 93 -0.45 -9.97 -0.34
N TYR A 94 -1.29 -9.22 0.39
CA TYR A 94 -0.83 -8.29 1.42
C TYR A 94 -0.03 -8.93 2.56
N THR A 95 -0.40 -10.13 3.01
CA THR A 95 0.30 -10.80 4.12
C THR A 95 1.58 -11.50 3.68
N ASN A 96 1.77 -11.67 2.38
CA ASN A 96 2.93 -12.33 1.78
C ASN A 96 3.97 -11.34 1.25
N ILE A 97 3.77 -10.01 1.40
CA ILE A 97 4.78 -9.01 1.04
C ILE A 97 5.90 -9.05 2.08
N PRO A 98 7.17 -9.36 1.69
CA PRO A 98 8.29 -9.29 2.61
C PRO A 98 8.52 -7.83 3.03
N GLN A 99 8.37 -7.51 4.32
CA GLN A 99 8.32 -6.13 4.80
C GLN A 99 9.64 -5.37 4.54
N GLU A 100 10.78 -5.96 4.93
CA GLU A 100 12.10 -5.34 4.77
C GLU A 100 12.45 -5.07 3.29
N GLU A 101 12.17 -6.06 2.44
CA GLU A 101 12.39 -5.93 1.00
C GLU A 101 11.46 -4.88 0.40
N GLY A 102 10.19 -4.90 0.77
CA GLY A 102 9.20 -3.92 0.32
C GLY A 102 9.58 -2.49 0.68
N ILE A 103 10.00 -2.25 1.92
CA ILE A 103 10.50 -0.94 2.38
C ILE A 103 11.73 -0.52 1.57
N THR A 104 12.69 -1.43 1.39
CA THR A 104 13.92 -1.16 0.64
C THR A 104 13.63 -0.76 -0.80
N ILE A 105 12.77 -1.52 -1.49
CA ILE A 105 12.40 -1.26 -2.89
C ILE A 105 11.68 0.08 -3.02
N VAL A 106 10.75 0.40 -2.11
CA VAL A 106 10.03 1.68 -2.12
C VAL A 106 10.99 2.86 -1.89
N CYS A 107 11.92 2.73 -0.94
CA CYS A 107 13.00 3.68 -0.68
C CYS A 107 13.82 3.97 -1.95
N GLN A 108 14.34 2.93 -2.57
CA GLN A 108 15.13 3.04 -3.80
C GLN A 108 14.33 3.62 -4.96
N ALA A 109 13.06 3.22 -5.12
CA ALA A 109 12.20 3.72 -6.18
C ALA A 109 11.95 5.23 -6.05
N TYR A 110 11.73 5.72 -4.83
CA TYR A 110 11.54 7.14 -4.55
C TYR A 110 12.82 7.95 -4.77
N GLU A 111 13.96 7.48 -4.28
CA GLU A 111 15.26 8.13 -4.53
C GLU A 111 15.55 8.22 -6.02
N LYS A 112 15.37 7.12 -6.75
CA LYS A 112 15.54 7.06 -8.20
C LYS A 112 14.60 8.01 -8.95
N TYR A 113 13.33 8.07 -8.56
CA TYR A 113 12.34 8.96 -9.17
C TYR A 113 12.75 10.43 -9.05
N HIS A 114 13.46 10.79 -7.98
CA HIS A 114 13.96 12.14 -7.72
C HIS A 114 15.45 12.34 -8.05
N ASN A 115 16.06 11.48 -8.88
CA ASN A 115 17.47 11.58 -9.26
C ASN A 115 18.42 11.70 -8.05
N ASN A 116 18.15 10.93 -6.99
CA ASN A 116 18.88 10.97 -5.71
C ASN A 116 18.88 12.37 -5.04
N SER A 117 17.96 13.24 -5.43
CA SER A 117 17.76 14.59 -4.88
C SER A 117 16.31 14.76 -4.43
N PRO A 118 15.81 13.93 -3.50
CA PRO A 118 14.42 14.00 -3.06
C PRO A 118 14.12 15.36 -2.43
N PRO A 119 12.97 15.98 -2.76
CA PRO A 119 12.56 17.26 -2.19
C PRO A 119 12.33 17.18 -0.67
N ILE A 120 12.16 15.96 -0.15
CA ILE A 120 12.07 15.67 1.27
C ILE A 120 13.21 14.70 1.61
N PRO A 121 14.36 15.17 2.12
CA PRO A 121 15.48 14.30 2.50
C PRO A 121 15.17 13.39 3.70
N VAL A 122 14.15 13.76 4.50
CA VAL A 122 13.91 13.23 5.87
C VAL A 122 12.78 12.19 5.91
N TRP A 123 12.18 11.83 4.77
CA TRP A 123 11.05 10.89 4.73
C TRP A 123 11.42 9.49 5.25
N LYS A 124 12.68 9.05 5.11
CA LYS A 124 13.21 7.84 5.75
C LYS A 124 13.06 7.90 7.27
N ARG A 125 13.38 9.04 7.89
CA ARG A 125 13.13 9.27 9.32
C ARG A 125 11.65 9.31 9.67
N TYR A 126 10.76 9.76 8.78
CA TYR A 126 9.31 9.65 9.03
C TYR A 126 8.80 8.21 8.98
N ILE A 127 9.34 7.39 8.07
CA ILE A 127 9.11 5.95 8.01
C ILE A 127 9.64 5.29 9.28
N ASP A 128 10.89 5.59 9.66
CA ASP A 128 11.51 5.10 10.90
C ASP A 128 10.75 5.57 12.16
N ASP A 129 10.22 6.79 12.19
CA ASP A 129 9.40 7.33 13.29
C ASP A 129 8.03 6.61 13.36
N VAL A 130 7.44 6.23 12.22
CA VAL A 130 6.18 5.46 12.17
C VAL A 130 6.40 4.01 12.58
N PHE A 131 7.49 3.40 12.14
CA PHE A 131 7.81 2.00 12.45
C PHE A 131 8.46 1.84 13.82
N SER A 132 9.15 2.85 14.36
CA SER A 132 9.64 2.84 15.75
C SER A 132 8.48 2.84 16.75
N LEU A 133 7.35 3.51 16.44
CA LEU A 133 6.10 3.38 17.19
C LEU A 133 5.55 1.93 17.18
N TRP A 134 5.92 1.10 16.21
CA TRP A 134 5.52 -0.31 16.12
C TRP A 134 6.47 -1.23 16.89
N ASP A 135 7.72 -0.82 17.12
CA ASP A 135 8.72 -1.63 17.83
C ASP A 135 8.64 -1.49 19.36
N VAL A 136 7.87 -0.51 19.88
CA VAL A 136 7.69 -0.25 21.33
C VAL A 136 6.97 -1.40 22.08
N ARG A 137 6.58 -2.50 21.43
CA ARG A 137 5.85 -3.61 22.11
C ARG A 137 6.37 -5.02 21.85
N LYS A 138 7.61 -5.19 21.34
CA LYS A 138 8.22 -6.52 21.27
C LYS A 138 8.85 -7.00 22.59
N GLN A 139 8.94 -6.15 23.62
CA GLN A 139 9.45 -6.54 24.94
C GLN A 139 8.36 -6.97 25.94
N ASP A 140 7.07 -6.79 25.60
CA ASP A 140 5.95 -7.11 26.50
C ASP A 140 4.93 -8.10 25.88
N ILE A 141 5.36 -8.95 24.93
CA ILE A 141 4.59 -10.12 24.45
C ILE A 141 5.51 -11.34 24.41
#